data_AF-A0A0P8W8Z9-F1
#
_entry.id   AF-A0A0P8W8Z9-F1
#
_cell.length_a   1.000
_cell.length_b   1.000
_cell.length_c   1.000
_cell.angle_alpha   90.00
_cell.angle_beta   90.00
_cell.angle_gamma   90.00
#
_symmetry.space_group_name_H-M   'P 1'
#
loop_
_entity.id
_entity.type
_entity.pdbx_description
1 polymer ?
#
loop_
_entity_poly.entity_id
_entity_poly.type
_entity_poly.pdbx_seq_one_letter_code
_entity_poly.pdbx_strand_id
1 'polypeptide(L)'
;MKKLCFGTFSTILKICMVKRVTQKRLCGTMLLSVAPAYDIRGEDGTVSDLILGKKNLSPIVTDSAPQADPHTISNYFKQSIISMLDGNKRSLIVLALKDIIASDGTIEPDTIVEKVNGMTKEAVLKRNAFILEDLLAGIFLYTVLNVQNRNCEDSVKEITGKYIQSFEYQKLNINFITAYSDFSMETASDIAIDTHSLILLTETGGKCQKCGRVLGIKKEGSGVNYAKVVHLSKTDDVVLCVDCEREIQNASEEEKIALLSEKRELEILMAARDAASRHTIENQIEQVLREVDLMDVTADTQLKIKPVKVENKITEKRLKEQVLFDVRLLYEGVNDALDRLAGENKLNTDKFAKNIKRMYEDASESHISQSDIYTLIVETLFEKTGRKYREACRIIISYFVQRCEVFDEIAK
;
A
#
# COMPACT_ATOMS: atom_id res chain seq x y z
N MET A 1 -12.19 26.71 -3.02
CA MET A 1 -12.31 25.75 -1.89
C MET A 1 -12.98 24.52 -2.48
N LYS A 2 -12.32 23.37 -2.41
CA LYS A 2 -12.80 22.15 -3.06
C LYS A 2 -13.92 21.52 -2.23
N LYS A 3 -15.03 21.20 -2.87
CA LYS A 3 -16.13 20.46 -2.28
C LYS A 3 -16.10 19.00 -2.73
N LEU A 4 -16.33 18.08 -1.80
CA LEU A 4 -16.57 16.68 -2.15
C LEU A 4 -17.98 16.55 -2.71
N CYS A 5 -18.10 16.15 -3.98
CA CYS A 5 -19.36 15.83 -4.64
C CYS A 5 -19.14 14.74 -5.69
N PHE A 6 -20.22 14.25 -6.31
CA PHE A 6 -20.12 13.21 -7.34
C PHE A 6 -19.24 13.65 -8.53
N GLY A 7 -19.28 14.92 -8.91
CA GLY A 7 -18.51 15.49 -10.00
C GLY A 7 -17.01 15.54 -9.70
N THR A 8 -16.61 15.98 -8.50
CA THR A 8 -15.19 16.02 -8.11
C THR A 8 -14.63 14.60 -7.94
N PHE A 9 -15.38 13.71 -7.31
CA PHE A 9 -15.06 12.28 -7.21
C PHE A 9 -14.87 11.65 -8.60
N SER A 10 -15.86 11.81 -9.48
CA SER A 10 -15.82 11.24 -10.84
C SER A 10 -14.71 11.84 -11.70
N THR A 11 -14.40 13.13 -11.51
CA THR A 11 -13.34 13.81 -12.26
C THR A 11 -11.95 13.29 -11.86
N ILE A 12 -11.71 13.03 -10.57
CA ILE A 12 -10.48 12.35 -10.11
C ILE A 12 -10.32 11.00 -10.84
N LEU A 13 -11.36 10.15 -10.78
CA LEU A 13 -11.30 8.83 -11.39
C LEU A 13 -11.16 8.90 -12.92
N LYS A 14 -11.82 9.85 -13.58
CA LYS A 14 -11.69 10.09 -15.02
C LYS A 14 -10.25 10.46 -15.41
N ILE A 15 -9.56 11.28 -14.63
CA ILE A 15 -8.16 11.64 -14.90
C ILE A 15 -7.22 10.44 -14.65
N CYS A 16 -7.62 9.55 -13.75
CA CYS A 16 -6.84 8.39 -13.33
C CYS A 16 -7.24 7.08 -14.01
N MET A 17 -8.12 7.11 -15.02
CA MET A 17 -8.54 5.91 -15.74
C MET A 17 -7.50 5.45 -16.77
N VAL A 18 -7.52 4.16 -17.11
CA VAL A 18 -6.71 3.65 -18.23
C VAL A 18 -7.20 4.21 -19.57
N LYS A 19 -6.29 4.46 -20.52
CA LYS A 19 -6.59 5.14 -21.80
C LYS A 19 -7.73 4.54 -22.62
N ARG A 20 -8.00 3.24 -22.47
CA ARG A 20 -9.05 2.50 -23.20
C ARG A 20 -10.47 2.67 -22.62
N VAL A 21 -10.60 3.28 -21.45
CA VAL A 21 -11.89 3.51 -20.78
C VAL A 21 -12.40 4.91 -21.14
N THR A 22 -13.69 5.01 -21.43
CA THR A 22 -14.35 6.29 -21.69
C THR A 22 -15.02 6.82 -20.42
N GLN A 23 -15.19 8.14 -20.31
CA GLN A 23 -15.84 8.75 -19.16
C GLN A 23 -17.28 8.22 -18.92
N LYS A 24 -18.03 7.93 -19.99
CA LYS A 24 -19.39 7.35 -19.91
C LYS A 24 -19.41 5.92 -19.43
N ARG A 25 -18.41 5.13 -19.84
CA ARG A 25 -18.27 3.77 -19.35
C ARG A 25 -17.94 3.78 -17.86
N LEU A 26 -17.00 4.62 -17.42
CA LEU A 26 -16.65 4.74 -16.00
C LEU A 26 -17.85 5.23 -15.17
N CYS A 27 -18.43 6.39 -15.52
CA CYS A 27 -19.55 7.01 -14.81
C CYS A 27 -20.77 6.10 -14.75
N GLY A 28 -21.24 5.59 -15.89
CA GLY A 28 -22.40 4.70 -15.92
C GLY A 28 -22.16 3.39 -15.17
N THR A 29 -20.94 2.83 -15.23
CA THR A 29 -20.61 1.61 -14.46
C THR A 29 -20.66 1.87 -12.95
N MET A 30 -20.23 3.04 -12.46
CA MET A 30 -20.37 3.39 -11.03
C MET A 30 -21.84 3.47 -10.61
N LEU A 31 -22.69 4.13 -11.41
CA LEU A 31 -24.11 4.29 -11.06
C LEU A 31 -24.88 2.96 -11.06
N LEU A 32 -24.49 2.01 -11.93
CA LEU A 32 -25.04 0.65 -11.95
C LEU A 32 -24.79 -0.13 -10.65
N SER A 33 -23.77 0.25 -9.86
CA SER A 33 -23.52 -0.38 -8.56
C SER A 33 -24.65 -0.10 -7.54
N VAL A 34 -25.37 1.01 -7.72
CA VAL A 34 -26.46 1.45 -6.83
C VAL A 34 -27.82 1.19 -7.45
N ALA A 35 -27.96 1.49 -8.75
CA ALA A 35 -29.20 1.35 -9.48
C ALA A 35 -28.97 0.54 -10.78
N PRO A 36 -29.06 -0.81 -10.72
CA PRO A 36 -28.78 -1.68 -11.85
C PRO A 36 -29.65 -1.44 -13.09
N ALA A 37 -30.83 -0.84 -12.92
CA ALA A 37 -31.73 -0.47 -14.02
C ALA A 37 -31.38 0.88 -14.68
N TYR A 38 -30.46 1.66 -14.11
CA TYR A 38 -30.10 3.00 -14.59
C TYR A 38 -28.79 2.97 -15.40
N ASP A 39 -28.85 2.45 -16.62
CA ASP A 39 -27.70 2.37 -17.53
C ASP A 39 -27.56 3.61 -18.43
N ILE A 40 -26.73 4.57 -18.01
CA ILE A 40 -26.42 5.77 -18.79
C ILE A 40 -25.12 5.67 -19.59
N ARG A 41 -24.56 4.46 -19.79
CA ARG A 41 -23.28 4.30 -20.52
C ARG A 41 -23.36 4.70 -21.99
N GLY A 42 -24.57 4.88 -22.54
CA GLY A 42 -24.83 5.43 -23.87
C GLY A 42 -25.08 6.95 -23.92
N GLU A 43 -25.25 7.62 -22.77
CA GLU A 43 -25.72 9.01 -22.70
C GLU A 43 -24.57 10.00 -22.46
N ASP A 44 -23.86 10.38 -23.52
CA ASP A 44 -22.71 11.29 -23.45
C ASP A 44 -23.01 12.64 -22.74
N GLY A 45 -24.16 13.26 -23.07
CA GLY A 45 -24.58 14.54 -22.49
C GLY A 45 -24.84 14.45 -20.98
N THR A 46 -25.70 13.51 -20.56
CA THR A 46 -26.03 13.27 -19.16
C THR A 46 -24.77 12.99 -18.33
N VAL A 47 -23.90 12.10 -18.81
CA VAL A 47 -22.63 11.78 -18.14
C VAL A 47 -21.76 13.03 -17.99
N SER A 48 -21.62 13.81 -19.05
CA SER A 48 -20.79 15.02 -19.03
C SER A 48 -21.30 16.02 -17.99
N ASP A 49 -22.60 16.27 -17.94
CA ASP A 49 -23.20 17.21 -16.97
C ASP A 49 -23.07 16.72 -15.53
N LEU A 50 -23.16 15.40 -15.28
CA LEU A 50 -22.91 14.83 -13.96
C LEU A 50 -21.46 14.98 -13.52
N ILE A 51 -20.50 14.62 -14.39
CA ILE A 51 -19.06 14.74 -14.07
C ILE A 51 -18.66 16.20 -13.86
N LEU A 52 -19.24 17.13 -14.63
CA LEU A 52 -18.98 18.56 -14.51
C LEU A 52 -19.67 19.22 -13.31
N GLY A 53 -20.49 18.50 -12.54
CA GLY A 53 -21.21 19.08 -11.40
C GLY A 53 -22.36 20.02 -11.78
N LYS A 54 -22.86 19.93 -13.02
CA LYS A 54 -23.95 20.77 -13.53
C LYS A 54 -25.33 20.23 -13.18
N LYS A 55 -25.43 18.92 -12.97
CA LYS A 55 -26.70 18.21 -12.76
C LYS A 55 -26.62 17.32 -11.52
N ASN A 56 -27.75 17.20 -10.81
CA ASN A 56 -27.92 16.21 -9.76
C ASN A 56 -28.01 14.80 -10.34
N LEU A 57 -27.69 13.82 -9.51
CA LEU A 57 -27.95 12.40 -9.80
C LEU A 57 -29.45 12.19 -10.01
N SER A 58 -29.80 11.21 -10.85
CA SER A 58 -31.20 10.83 -11.10
C SER A 58 -31.87 10.36 -9.80
N PRO A 59 -33.16 10.67 -9.58
CA PRO A 59 -33.95 10.09 -8.49
C PRO A 59 -33.85 8.56 -8.42
N ILE A 60 -33.78 7.88 -9.58
CA ILE A 60 -33.59 6.43 -9.63
C ILE A 60 -32.36 5.97 -8.84
N VAL A 61 -31.28 6.77 -8.87
CA VAL A 61 -30.05 6.48 -8.11
C VAL A 61 -30.20 6.91 -6.65
N THR A 62 -30.66 8.14 -6.39
CA THR A 62 -30.73 8.70 -5.03
C THR A 62 -31.77 8.01 -4.15
N ASP A 63 -32.83 7.45 -4.75
CA ASP A 63 -33.88 6.73 -4.04
C ASP A 63 -33.49 5.26 -3.80
N SER A 64 -32.61 4.70 -4.65
CA SER A 64 -32.05 3.35 -4.47
C SER A 64 -30.90 3.32 -3.46
N ALA A 65 -30.10 4.39 -3.39
CA ALA A 65 -28.89 4.44 -2.57
C ALA A 65 -29.11 4.15 -1.06
N PRO A 66 -30.18 4.63 -0.40
CA PRO A 66 -30.39 4.36 1.03
C PRO A 66 -30.64 2.89 1.36
N GLN A 67 -31.09 2.11 0.37
CA GLN A 67 -31.40 0.67 0.52
C GLN A 67 -30.25 -0.23 0.05
N ALA A 68 -29.20 0.36 -0.54
CA ALA A 68 -28.09 -0.40 -1.08
C ALA A 68 -27.14 -0.84 0.04
N ASP A 69 -26.72 -2.10 0.02
CA ASP A 69 -25.68 -2.60 0.91
C ASP A 69 -24.30 -2.06 0.48
N PRO A 70 -23.60 -1.31 1.35
CA PRO A 70 -22.28 -0.77 1.03
C PRO A 70 -21.24 -1.82 0.63
N HIS A 71 -21.29 -3.03 1.21
CA HIS A 71 -20.34 -4.09 0.90
C HIS A 71 -20.59 -4.69 -0.48
N THR A 72 -21.86 -4.83 -0.88
CA THR A 72 -22.24 -5.19 -2.25
C THR A 72 -21.71 -4.17 -3.27
N ILE A 73 -21.80 -2.88 -2.97
CA ILE A 73 -21.26 -1.82 -3.82
C ILE A 73 -19.72 -1.89 -3.88
N SER A 74 -19.04 -2.10 -2.75
CA SER A 74 -17.58 -2.30 -2.73
C SER A 74 -17.16 -3.49 -3.60
N ASN A 75 -17.85 -4.63 -3.46
CA ASN A 75 -17.59 -5.81 -4.29
C ASN A 75 -17.78 -5.51 -5.78
N TYR A 76 -18.80 -4.73 -6.14
CA TYR A 76 -18.99 -4.28 -7.52
C TYR A 76 -17.84 -3.36 -7.97
N PHE A 77 -17.39 -2.42 -7.13
CA PHE A 77 -16.24 -1.57 -7.40
C PHE A 77 -14.97 -2.39 -7.65
N LYS A 78 -14.70 -3.38 -6.81
CA LYS A 78 -13.58 -4.32 -6.95
C LYS A 78 -13.57 -5.03 -8.31
N GLN A 79 -14.73 -5.53 -8.74
CA GLN A 79 -14.87 -6.31 -9.98
C GLN A 79 -14.86 -5.41 -11.23
N SER A 80 -15.54 -4.27 -11.16
CA SER A 80 -15.91 -3.49 -12.35
C SER A 80 -15.20 -2.15 -12.47
N ILE A 81 -14.86 -1.49 -11.36
CA ILE A 81 -14.28 -0.14 -11.35
C ILE A 81 -12.75 -0.17 -11.22
N ILE A 82 -12.20 -0.99 -10.32
CA ILE A 82 -10.75 -1.04 -10.07
C ILE A 82 -9.94 -1.39 -11.33
N SER A 83 -10.48 -2.23 -12.22
CA SER A 83 -9.86 -2.61 -13.49
C SER A 83 -9.90 -1.51 -14.56
N MET A 84 -10.73 -0.48 -14.37
CA MET A 84 -10.81 0.71 -15.22
C MET A 84 -9.83 1.80 -14.82
N LEU A 85 -9.24 1.72 -13.62
CA LEU A 85 -8.30 2.69 -13.08
C LEU A 85 -6.86 2.30 -13.40
N ASP A 86 -6.01 3.29 -13.62
CA ASP A 86 -4.57 3.12 -13.80
C ASP A 86 -3.95 2.71 -12.45
N GLY A 87 -3.35 1.53 -12.41
CA GLY A 87 -2.69 0.98 -11.23
C GLY A 87 -1.64 1.93 -10.65
N ASN A 88 -0.93 2.68 -11.50
CA ASN A 88 0.11 3.61 -11.09
C ASN A 88 -0.44 4.89 -10.45
N LYS A 89 -1.74 5.16 -10.58
CA LYS A 89 -2.39 6.36 -10.05
C LYS A 89 -3.27 6.09 -8.83
N ARG A 90 -3.31 4.85 -8.34
CA ARG A 90 -4.17 4.45 -7.20
C ARG A 90 -3.91 5.29 -5.96
N SER A 91 -2.65 5.45 -5.54
CA SER A 91 -2.34 6.30 -4.38
C SER A 91 -2.67 7.78 -4.64
N LEU A 92 -2.50 8.27 -5.88
CA LEU A 92 -2.85 9.65 -6.25
C LEU A 92 -4.35 9.91 -6.14
N ILE A 93 -5.19 8.92 -6.48
CA ILE A 93 -6.64 8.98 -6.29
C ILE A 93 -6.95 9.17 -4.80
N VAL A 94 -6.36 8.34 -3.93
CA VAL A 94 -6.58 8.43 -2.48
C VAL A 94 -6.13 9.78 -1.93
N LEU A 95 -4.95 10.25 -2.32
CA LEU A 95 -4.40 11.54 -1.88
C LEU A 95 -5.28 12.72 -2.33
N ALA A 96 -5.74 12.72 -3.59
CA ALA A 96 -6.65 13.73 -4.10
C ALA A 96 -8.00 13.72 -3.35
N LEU A 97 -8.56 12.54 -3.05
CA LEU A 97 -9.78 12.44 -2.25
C LEU A 97 -9.58 12.96 -0.83
N LYS A 98 -8.47 12.62 -0.18
CA LYS A 98 -8.11 13.15 1.15
C LYS A 98 -7.96 14.67 1.13
N ASP A 99 -7.30 15.25 0.12
CA ASP A 99 -7.15 16.71 -0.02
C ASP A 99 -8.51 17.41 -0.17
N ILE A 100 -9.41 16.86 -1.00
CA ILE A 100 -10.77 17.41 -1.15
C ILE A 100 -11.55 17.30 0.15
N ILE A 101 -11.54 16.14 0.83
CA ILE A 101 -12.23 15.93 2.09
C ILE A 101 -11.71 16.89 3.17
N ALA A 102 -10.40 17.09 3.25
CA ALA A 102 -9.77 18.04 4.16
C ALA A 102 -10.19 19.48 3.84
N SER A 103 -10.22 19.84 2.55
CA SER A 103 -10.57 21.17 2.06
C SER A 103 -12.06 21.51 2.17
N ASP A 104 -12.93 20.49 2.24
CA ASP A 104 -14.38 20.68 2.31
C ASP A 104 -14.80 21.06 3.73
N GLY A 105 -14.92 22.36 3.96
CA GLY A 105 -15.35 22.94 5.25
C GLY A 105 -16.83 22.69 5.58
N THR A 106 -17.62 22.07 4.69
CA THR A 106 -19.01 21.70 4.96
C THR A 106 -19.16 20.32 5.61
N ILE A 107 -18.06 19.57 5.73
CA ILE A 107 -18.02 18.25 6.34
C ILE A 107 -17.38 18.36 7.73
N GLU A 108 -18.17 18.07 8.76
CA GLU A 108 -17.68 18.03 10.15
C GLU A 108 -16.72 16.84 10.37
N PRO A 109 -15.74 16.93 11.29
CA PRO A 109 -14.73 15.89 11.49
C PRO A 109 -15.29 14.49 11.80
N ASP A 110 -16.41 14.41 12.52
CA ASP A 110 -17.09 13.18 12.93
C ASP A 110 -18.07 12.63 11.86
N THR A 111 -18.28 13.36 10.77
CA THR A 111 -19.16 12.92 9.68
C THR A 111 -18.59 11.67 9.00
N ILE A 112 -19.39 10.61 8.90
CA ILE A 112 -19.05 9.39 8.16
C ILE A 112 -19.03 9.67 6.66
N VAL A 113 -17.84 9.79 6.08
CA VAL A 113 -17.60 10.05 4.65
C VAL A 113 -17.27 8.78 3.86
N GLU A 114 -16.85 7.71 4.53
CA GLU A 114 -16.63 6.40 3.92
C GLU A 114 -17.67 5.43 4.50
N LYS A 115 -18.68 5.08 3.70
CA LYS A 115 -19.88 4.37 4.16
C LYS A 115 -19.73 2.85 4.30
N VAL A 116 -18.70 2.22 3.71
CA VAL A 116 -18.51 0.76 3.78
C VAL A 116 -18.03 0.34 5.16
N ASN A 117 -17.00 0.99 5.67
CA ASN A 117 -16.43 0.68 7.00
C ASN A 117 -16.79 1.73 8.06
N GLY A 118 -17.68 2.68 7.73
CA GLY A 118 -18.15 3.70 8.66
C GLY A 118 -17.08 4.70 9.09
N MET A 119 -16.07 4.97 8.26
CA MET A 119 -14.99 5.89 8.65
C MET A 119 -15.44 7.36 8.55
N THR A 120 -15.14 8.11 9.61
CA THR A 120 -15.35 9.56 9.70
C THR A 120 -14.35 10.33 8.84
N LYS A 121 -14.63 11.61 8.56
CA LYS A 121 -13.69 12.53 7.90
C LYS A 121 -12.33 12.50 8.62
N GLU A 122 -12.33 12.64 9.94
CA GLU A 122 -11.09 12.62 10.72
C GLU A 122 -10.34 11.29 10.60
N ALA A 123 -11.05 10.16 10.66
CA ALA A 123 -10.45 8.84 10.52
C ALA A 123 -9.81 8.63 9.13
N VAL A 124 -10.50 9.03 8.05
CA VAL A 124 -9.97 8.95 6.68
C VAL A 124 -8.74 9.84 6.52
N LEU A 125 -8.70 11.03 7.14
CA LEU A 125 -7.57 11.94 7.05
C LEU A 125 -6.33 11.45 7.82
N LYS A 126 -6.51 10.84 8.99
CA LYS A 126 -5.42 10.29 9.81
C LYS A 126 -4.83 8.99 9.26
N ARG A 127 -5.62 8.20 8.54
CA ARG A 127 -5.22 6.88 8.06
C ARG A 127 -4.35 6.92 6.79
N ASN A 128 -3.43 5.98 6.68
CA ASN A 128 -2.55 5.79 5.50
C ASN A 128 -2.74 4.42 4.81
N ALA A 129 -3.43 3.47 5.43
CA ALA A 129 -3.69 2.14 4.87
C ALA A 129 -5.18 1.93 4.54
N PHE A 130 -5.49 1.54 3.30
CA PHE A 130 -6.87 1.42 2.81
C PHE A 130 -7.11 0.15 2.01
N ILE A 131 -8.33 -0.39 2.10
CA ILE A 131 -8.89 -1.25 1.06
C ILE A 131 -9.43 -0.32 -0.02
N LEU A 132 -8.87 -0.37 -1.22
CA LEU A 132 -9.14 0.64 -2.24
C LEU A 132 -10.59 0.60 -2.73
N GLU A 133 -11.13 -0.59 -2.97
CA GLU A 133 -12.53 -0.77 -3.38
C GLU A 133 -13.51 -0.21 -2.35
N ASP A 134 -13.28 -0.48 -1.06
CA ASP A 134 -14.13 0.02 0.03
C ASP A 134 -14.08 1.54 0.10
N LEU A 135 -12.87 2.11 0.13
CA LEU A 135 -12.70 3.56 0.22
C LEU A 135 -13.42 4.28 -0.93
N LEU A 136 -13.25 3.79 -2.16
CA LEU A 136 -13.89 4.38 -3.33
C LEU A 136 -15.41 4.22 -3.29
N ALA A 137 -15.91 3.03 -2.96
CA ALA A 137 -17.34 2.75 -2.87
C ALA A 137 -18.02 3.57 -1.75
N GLY A 138 -17.37 3.69 -0.60
CA GLY A 138 -17.90 4.43 0.54
C GLY A 138 -17.95 5.93 0.32
N ILE A 139 -16.88 6.51 -0.23
CA ILE A 139 -16.86 7.94 -0.60
C ILE A 139 -17.88 8.20 -1.71
N PHE A 140 -17.95 7.32 -2.72
CA PHE A 140 -18.98 7.41 -3.76
C PHE A 140 -20.39 7.42 -3.16
N LEU A 141 -20.71 6.48 -2.28
CA LEU A 141 -21.99 6.42 -1.58
C LEU A 141 -22.28 7.69 -0.78
N TYR A 142 -21.28 8.24 -0.08
CA TYR A 142 -21.41 9.54 0.58
C TYR A 142 -21.78 10.64 -0.42
N THR A 143 -21.12 10.72 -1.58
CA THR A 143 -21.46 11.72 -2.60
C THR A 143 -22.87 11.57 -3.17
N VAL A 144 -23.41 10.35 -3.20
CA VAL A 144 -24.77 10.08 -3.69
C VAL A 144 -25.83 10.41 -2.64
N LEU A 145 -25.58 10.05 -1.38
CA LEU A 145 -26.55 10.17 -0.28
C LEU A 145 -26.58 11.56 0.34
N ASN A 146 -25.42 12.21 0.45
CA ASN A 146 -25.24 13.35 1.33
C ASN A 146 -24.95 14.67 0.59
N VAL A 147 -24.73 14.63 -0.73
CA VAL A 147 -24.26 15.82 -1.48
C VAL A 147 -25.10 16.08 -2.72
N GLN A 148 -25.59 17.31 -2.85
CA GLN A 148 -26.13 17.80 -4.13
C GLN A 148 -24.99 18.03 -5.11
N ASN A 149 -25.03 17.34 -6.26
CA ASN A 149 -23.99 17.44 -7.27
C ASN A 149 -24.10 18.71 -8.13
N ARG A 150 -25.30 19.26 -8.28
CA ARG A 150 -25.53 20.53 -9.00
C ARG A 150 -24.81 21.68 -8.30
N ASN A 151 -24.35 22.67 -9.08
CA ASN A 151 -23.64 23.86 -8.61
C ASN A 151 -22.23 23.54 -8.04
N CYS A 152 -21.62 22.42 -8.45
CA CYS A 152 -20.27 22.04 -8.04
C CYS A 152 -19.21 22.32 -9.12
N GLU A 153 -19.56 23.00 -10.21
CA GLU A 153 -18.71 23.25 -11.36
C GLU A 153 -17.38 23.89 -10.97
N ASP A 154 -17.39 24.86 -10.05
CA ASP A 154 -16.17 25.55 -9.64
C ASP A 154 -15.23 24.64 -8.86
N SER A 155 -15.77 23.75 -8.01
CA SER A 155 -14.96 22.71 -7.35
C SER A 155 -14.41 21.71 -8.36
N VAL A 156 -15.21 21.32 -9.37
CA VAL A 156 -14.77 20.38 -10.42
C VAL A 156 -13.65 20.98 -11.28
N LYS A 157 -13.71 22.27 -11.61
CA LYS A 157 -12.68 22.97 -12.40
C LYS A 157 -11.31 22.96 -11.72
N GLU A 158 -11.25 22.93 -10.38
CA GLU A 158 -9.99 22.83 -9.64
C GLU A 158 -9.31 21.45 -9.84
N ILE A 159 -10.06 20.40 -10.21
CA ILE A 159 -9.57 19.03 -10.37
C ILE A 159 -9.00 18.82 -11.78
N THR A 160 -7.69 19.07 -11.91
CA THR A 160 -6.97 18.97 -13.18
C THR A 160 -5.93 17.84 -13.18
N GLY A 161 -5.38 17.50 -14.35
CA GLY A 161 -4.24 16.58 -14.44
C GLY A 161 -3.03 17.04 -13.62
N LYS A 162 -2.77 18.36 -13.60
CA LYS A 162 -1.70 18.97 -12.78
C LYS A 162 -1.98 18.83 -11.28
N TYR A 163 -3.24 18.98 -10.88
CA TYR A 163 -3.66 18.76 -9.49
C TYR A 163 -3.45 17.31 -9.05
N ILE A 164 -3.75 16.32 -9.89
CA ILE A 164 -3.43 14.92 -9.57
C ILE A 164 -1.91 14.70 -9.47
N GLN A 165 -1.15 15.27 -10.40
CA GLN A 165 0.32 15.14 -10.43
C GLN A 165 1.01 15.82 -9.23
N SER A 166 0.41 16.82 -8.58
CA SER A 166 1.04 17.44 -7.41
C SER A 166 1.20 16.51 -6.21
N PHE A 167 0.53 15.34 -6.22
CA PHE A 167 0.63 14.34 -5.17
C PHE A 167 1.71 13.27 -5.42
N GLU A 168 2.48 13.33 -6.51
CA GLU A 168 3.42 12.27 -6.89
C GLU A 168 4.44 11.96 -5.78
N TYR A 169 4.95 12.98 -5.09
CA TYR A 169 5.92 12.82 -3.99
C TYR A 169 5.34 12.16 -2.74
N GLN A 170 4.01 12.11 -2.61
CA GLN A 170 3.31 11.54 -1.46
C GLN A 170 2.77 10.13 -1.74
N LYS A 171 3.01 9.59 -2.94
CA LYS A 171 2.45 8.30 -3.41
C LYS A 171 2.79 7.13 -2.49
N LEU A 172 3.98 7.15 -1.88
CA LEU A 172 4.46 6.13 -0.93
C LEU A 172 3.81 6.22 0.45
N ASN A 173 3.10 7.31 0.76
CA ASN A 173 2.41 7.48 2.03
C ASN A 173 1.09 6.70 2.10
N ILE A 174 0.67 6.05 1.02
CA ILE A 174 -0.57 5.27 0.96
C ILE A 174 -0.25 3.79 0.76
N ASN A 175 -0.75 2.98 1.68
CA ASN A 175 -0.65 1.52 1.65
C ASN A 175 -2.00 0.90 1.28
N PHE A 176 -1.97 -0.15 0.47
CA PHE A 176 -3.18 -0.92 0.12
C PHE A 176 -3.19 -2.26 0.86
N ILE A 177 -4.25 -2.50 1.62
CA ILE A 177 -4.48 -3.71 2.41
C ILE A 177 -5.66 -4.50 1.84
N THR A 178 -5.77 -5.78 2.19
CA THR A 178 -6.81 -6.70 1.67
C THR A 178 -7.97 -6.93 2.62
N ALA A 179 -7.81 -6.59 3.90
CA ALA A 179 -8.84 -6.68 4.92
C ALA A 179 -8.52 -5.68 6.04
N TYR A 180 -9.55 -5.03 6.60
CA TYR A 180 -9.47 -4.40 7.90
C TYR A 180 -9.63 -5.54 8.90
N SER A 181 -8.60 -5.82 9.71
CA SER A 181 -8.70 -6.89 10.70
C SER A 181 -9.71 -6.49 11.80
N ASP A 182 -10.55 -7.44 12.25
CA ASP A 182 -11.60 -7.29 13.28
C ASP A 182 -11.08 -6.98 14.70
N PHE A 183 -9.94 -6.31 14.82
CA PHE A 183 -9.49 -5.81 16.11
C PHE A 183 -10.40 -4.64 16.50
N SER A 184 -11.04 -4.75 17.68
CA SER A 184 -11.85 -3.67 18.25
C SER A 184 -11.07 -2.35 18.17
N MET A 185 -11.75 -1.22 17.97
CA MET A 185 -11.03 0.06 17.83
C MET A 185 -10.15 0.37 19.04
N GLU A 186 -10.52 -0.10 20.24
CA GLU A 186 -9.70 -0.05 21.45
C GLU A 186 -8.48 -0.97 21.37
N THR A 187 -8.61 -2.24 20.96
CA THR A 187 -7.45 -3.15 20.85
C THR A 187 -6.58 -2.81 19.64
N ALA A 188 -7.15 -2.32 18.55
CA ALA A 188 -6.43 -1.76 17.41
C ALA A 188 -5.72 -0.46 17.81
N SER A 189 -6.33 0.36 18.68
CA SER A 189 -5.69 1.54 19.26
C SER A 189 -4.60 1.15 20.26
N ASP A 190 -4.79 0.13 21.09
CA ASP A 190 -3.77 -0.37 22.03
C ASP A 190 -2.61 -1.03 21.28
N ILE A 191 -2.88 -1.81 20.23
CA ILE A 191 -1.86 -2.36 19.34
C ILE A 191 -1.20 -1.24 18.54
N ALA A 192 -1.94 -0.23 18.08
CA ALA A 192 -1.37 0.93 17.40
C ALA A 192 -0.53 1.77 18.36
N ILE A 193 -0.94 1.92 19.62
CA ILE A 193 -0.20 2.58 20.70
C ILE A 193 1.04 1.75 21.03
N ASP A 194 0.95 0.42 21.14
CA ASP A 194 2.09 -0.47 21.37
C ASP A 194 3.06 -0.46 20.17
N THR A 195 2.54 -0.45 18.95
CA THR A 195 3.33 -0.35 17.70
C THR A 195 3.99 1.02 17.59
N HIS A 196 3.25 2.09 17.83
CA HIS A 196 3.76 3.47 17.84
C HIS A 196 4.77 3.68 18.96
N SER A 197 4.53 3.11 20.15
CA SER A 197 5.51 3.05 21.25
C SER A 197 6.76 2.29 20.82
N LEU A 198 6.63 1.17 20.11
CA LEU A 198 7.76 0.41 19.58
C LEU A 198 8.57 1.22 18.57
N ILE A 199 7.91 1.98 17.70
CA ILE A 199 8.55 2.86 16.71
C ILE A 199 9.35 3.94 17.43
N LEU A 200 8.72 4.69 18.34
CA LEU A 200 9.40 5.73 19.14
C LEU A 200 10.52 5.15 20.01
N LEU A 201 10.35 3.94 20.55
CA LEU A 201 11.42 3.22 21.24
C LEU A 201 12.56 2.83 20.30
N THR A 202 12.27 2.47 19.05
CA THR A 202 13.30 2.13 18.07
C THR A 202 14.08 3.38 17.65
N GLU A 203 13.39 4.51 17.44
CA GLU A 203 13.98 5.84 17.16
C GLU A 203 14.97 6.27 18.23
N THR A 204 14.58 6.10 19.49
CA THR A 204 15.42 6.47 20.64
C THR A 204 16.43 5.40 21.04
N GLY A 205 16.48 4.25 20.35
CA GLY A 205 17.35 3.13 20.72
C GLY A 205 17.01 2.51 22.08
N GLY A 206 15.73 2.55 22.46
CA GLY A 206 15.18 2.00 23.69
C GLY A 206 15.40 2.88 24.91
N LYS A 207 15.54 4.21 24.72
CA LYS A 207 15.87 5.15 25.80
C LYS A 207 14.80 6.24 25.93
N CYS A 208 14.66 6.77 27.14
CA CYS A 208 13.88 7.97 27.38
C CYS A 208 14.49 9.14 26.61
N GLN A 209 13.70 9.81 25.79
CA GLN A 209 14.18 10.92 24.97
C GLN A 209 14.67 12.10 25.82
N LYS A 210 14.07 12.34 27.00
CA LYS A 210 14.49 13.45 27.89
C LYS A 210 15.74 13.14 28.73
N CYS A 211 15.82 11.94 29.33
CA CYS A 211 16.86 11.63 30.32
C CYS A 211 17.82 10.51 29.93
N GLY A 212 17.62 9.88 28.77
CA GLY A 212 18.49 8.83 28.23
C GLY A 212 18.43 7.48 28.96
N ARG A 213 17.60 7.33 30.00
CA ARG A 213 17.44 6.06 30.73
C ARG A 213 16.83 5.00 29.83
N VAL A 214 17.35 3.77 29.90
CA VAL A 214 16.79 2.63 29.16
C VAL A 214 15.36 2.36 29.61
N LEU A 215 14.49 2.13 28.63
CA LEU A 215 13.07 1.88 28.81
C LEU A 215 12.74 0.41 28.51
N GLY A 216 11.82 -0.15 29.28
CA GLY A 216 11.24 -1.47 29.05
C GLY A 216 9.81 -1.41 28.53
N ILE A 217 9.44 -2.42 27.75
CA ILE A 217 8.07 -2.68 27.30
C ILE A 217 7.40 -3.56 28.37
N LYS A 218 6.19 -3.19 28.78
CA LYS A 218 5.46 -3.74 29.93
C LYS A 218 5.47 -5.29 29.98
N LYS A 219 6.10 -5.86 31.00
CA LYS A 219 5.79 -7.18 31.59
C LYS A 219 6.04 -7.07 33.09
N GLU A 220 5.12 -7.57 33.89
CA GLU A 220 5.12 -7.47 35.35
C GLU A 220 6.50 -7.72 35.96
N GLY A 221 7.09 -6.69 36.56
CA GLY A 221 8.39 -6.72 37.22
C GLY A 221 8.72 -5.37 37.85
N SER A 222 9.16 -5.38 39.11
CA SER A 222 9.25 -4.19 39.98
C SER A 222 10.52 -3.34 39.81
N GLY A 223 11.13 -3.29 38.61
CA GLY A 223 12.47 -2.69 38.46
C GLY A 223 12.84 -2.03 37.12
N VAL A 224 11.91 -1.82 36.20
CA VAL A 224 12.22 -1.25 34.87
C VAL A 224 11.48 0.08 34.65
N ASN A 225 12.17 1.10 34.13
CA ASN A 225 11.53 2.35 33.70
C ASN A 225 10.64 2.05 32.50
N TYR A 226 9.33 2.26 32.65
CA TYR A 226 8.38 1.96 31.57
C TYR A 226 8.32 3.10 30.57
N ALA A 227 8.27 2.71 29.29
CA ALA A 227 8.02 3.61 28.19
C ALA A 227 6.61 4.22 28.30
N LYS A 228 6.53 5.54 28.16
CA LYS A 228 5.28 6.31 28.08
C LYS A 228 5.32 7.18 26.84
N VAL A 229 4.30 7.05 25.99
CA VAL A 229 4.07 7.97 24.88
C VAL A 229 3.50 9.26 25.45
N VAL A 230 4.16 10.37 25.18
CA VAL A 230 3.77 11.70 25.63
C VAL A 230 3.54 12.57 24.40
N HIS A 231 2.35 13.17 24.33
CA HIS A 231 1.97 14.07 23.25
C HIS A 231 2.50 15.48 23.55
N LEU A 232 3.40 16.00 22.72
CA LEU A 232 3.95 17.35 22.87
C LEU A 232 3.31 18.35 21.91
N SER A 233 2.78 17.89 20.77
CA SER A 233 2.09 18.73 19.78
C SER A 233 0.84 18.02 19.23
N LYS A 234 0.09 18.68 18.32
CA LYS A 234 -1.04 18.04 17.62
C LYS A 234 -0.62 16.88 16.70
N THR A 235 0.66 16.78 16.38
CA THR A 235 1.22 15.85 15.40
C THR A 235 2.39 15.03 15.93
N ASP A 236 2.98 15.43 17.05
CA ASP A 236 4.26 14.90 17.50
C ASP A 236 4.22 14.37 18.93
N ASP A 237 4.50 13.08 19.01
CA ASP A 237 4.64 12.34 20.26
C ASP A 237 6.10 11.96 20.50
N VAL A 238 6.47 11.81 21.78
CA VAL A 238 7.80 11.35 22.20
C VAL A 238 7.66 10.19 23.18
N VAL A 239 8.73 9.43 23.40
CA VAL A 239 8.75 8.37 24.41
C VAL A 239 9.60 8.76 25.62
N LEU A 240 8.99 8.75 26.81
CA LEU A 240 9.61 9.14 28.07
C LEU A 240 9.50 8.04 29.13
N CYS A 241 10.33 8.09 30.17
CA CYS A 241 10.08 7.34 31.40
C CYS A 241 8.95 8.01 32.19
N VAL A 242 8.37 7.27 33.14
CA VAL A 242 7.29 7.76 34.03
C VAL A 242 7.69 9.04 34.77
N ASP A 243 8.95 9.16 35.22
CA ASP A 243 9.41 10.37 35.91
C ASP A 243 9.40 11.58 34.97
N CYS A 244 9.95 11.43 33.76
CA CYS A 244 10.02 12.51 32.78
C CYS A 244 8.64 12.88 32.22
N GLU A 245 7.71 11.93 32.13
CA GLU A 245 6.31 12.19 31.76
C GLU A 245 5.58 13.05 32.80
N ARG A 246 5.90 12.91 34.08
CA ARG A 246 5.36 13.79 35.13
C ARG A 246 5.98 15.17 35.11
N GLU A 247 7.28 15.25 34.86
CA GLU A 247 8.01 16.52 34.79
C GLU A 247 7.59 17.36 33.59
N ILE A 248 7.38 16.72 32.42
CA ILE A 248 7.11 17.43 31.16
C ILE A 248 5.76 18.15 31.15
N GLN A 249 4.81 17.73 31.99
CA GLN A 249 3.52 18.43 32.16
C GLN A 249 3.72 19.86 32.67
N ASN A 250 4.79 20.13 33.42
CA ASN A 250 5.13 21.44 33.98
C ASN A 250 6.36 22.08 33.32
N ALA A 251 6.88 21.48 32.24
CA ALA A 251 8.05 21.98 31.53
C ALA A 251 7.76 23.26 30.73
N SER A 252 8.80 24.05 30.48
CA SER A 252 8.68 25.23 29.63
C SER A 252 8.43 24.86 28.17
N GLU A 253 7.82 25.77 27.40
CA GLU A 253 7.62 25.55 25.96
C GLU A 253 8.96 25.38 25.21
N GLU A 254 10.02 26.02 25.70
CA GLU A 254 11.38 25.90 25.16
C GLU A 254 11.91 24.46 25.31
N GLU A 255 11.68 23.83 26.46
CA GLU A 255 12.07 22.43 26.71
C GLU A 255 11.28 21.45 25.81
N LYS A 256 9.99 21.71 25.58
CA LYS A 256 9.16 20.90 24.67
C LYS A 256 9.64 21.04 23.22
N ILE A 257 9.96 22.26 22.78
CA ILE A 257 10.50 22.52 21.44
C ILE A 257 11.85 21.82 21.24
N ALA A 258 12.72 21.82 22.25
CA ALA A 258 14.01 21.12 22.18
C ALA A 258 13.84 19.61 21.95
N LEU A 259 12.91 18.97 22.68
CA LEU A 259 12.59 17.55 22.50
C LEU A 259 12.03 17.25 21.10
N LEU A 260 11.19 18.15 20.56
CA LEU A 260 10.66 18.01 19.20
C LEU A 260 11.75 18.16 18.12
N SER A 261 12.71 19.05 18.33
CA SER A 261 13.86 19.18 17.42
C SER A 261 14.70 17.91 17.40
N GLU A 262 14.99 17.35 18.57
CA GLU A 262 15.74 16.09 18.70
C GLU A 262 14.97 14.91 18.08
N LYS A 263 13.65 14.85 18.26
CA LYS A 263 12.81 13.83 17.60
C LYS A 263 13.02 13.83 16.08
N ARG A 264 12.96 15.02 15.47
CA ARG A 264 13.09 15.17 14.03
C ARG A 264 14.47 14.72 13.52
N GLU A 265 15.52 14.94 14.31
CA GLU A 265 16.86 14.43 14.00
C GLU A 265 16.92 12.90 14.05
N LEU A 266 16.29 12.28 15.05
CA LEU A 266 16.20 10.82 15.17
C LEU A 266 15.44 10.18 14.00
N GLU A 267 14.33 10.79 13.57
CA GLU A 267 13.56 10.35 12.40
C GLU A 267 14.40 10.38 11.11
N ILE A 268 15.15 11.46 10.89
CA ILE A 268 16.06 11.60 9.75
C ILE A 268 17.14 10.51 9.77
N LEU A 269 17.73 10.24 10.94
CA LEU A 269 18.76 9.22 11.11
C LEU A 269 18.22 7.80 10.88
N MET A 270 17.00 7.51 11.33
CA MET A 270 16.35 6.24 11.06
C MET A 270 16.02 6.04 9.59
N ALA A 271 15.45 7.05 8.93
CA ALA A 271 15.18 6.99 7.50
C ALA A 271 16.47 6.74 6.69
N ALA A 272 17.57 7.40 7.08
CA ALA A 272 18.89 7.17 6.48
C ALA A 272 19.41 5.74 6.74
N ARG A 273 19.20 5.19 7.94
CA ARG A 273 19.58 3.82 8.29
C ARG A 273 18.76 2.76 7.54
N ASP A 274 17.48 2.98 7.35
CA ASP A 274 16.60 2.10 6.58
C ASP A 274 16.91 2.16 5.09
N ALA A 275 17.23 3.35 4.57
CA ALA A 275 17.71 3.52 3.20
C ALA A 275 19.06 2.80 2.99
N ALA A 276 19.99 2.93 3.95
CA ALA A 276 21.28 2.24 3.91
C ALA A 276 21.13 0.71 3.97
N SER A 277 20.19 0.21 4.78
CA SER A 277 19.91 -1.23 4.91
C SER A 277 19.29 -1.81 3.63
N ARG A 278 18.36 -1.09 3.00
CA ARG A 278 17.79 -1.45 1.69
C ARG A 278 18.84 -1.45 0.58
N HIS A 279 19.65 -0.39 0.49
CA HIS A 279 20.78 -0.34 -0.45
C HIS A 279 21.78 -1.47 -0.22
N THR A 280 21.97 -1.90 1.03
CA THR A 280 22.83 -3.05 1.33
C THR A 280 22.26 -4.33 0.73
N ILE A 281 20.96 -4.60 0.86
CA ILE A 281 20.31 -5.78 0.27
C ILE A 281 20.30 -5.73 -1.26
N GLU A 282 20.04 -4.57 -1.86
CA GLU A 282 20.11 -4.38 -3.32
C GLU A 282 21.51 -4.66 -3.87
N ASN A 283 22.56 -4.18 -3.20
CA ASN A 283 23.94 -4.48 -3.56
C ASN A 283 24.24 -5.98 -3.45
N GLN A 284 23.72 -6.65 -2.42
CA GLN A 284 23.87 -8.10 -2.28
C GLN A 284 23.17 -8.86 -3.40
N ILE A 285 21.96 -8.45 -3.80
CA ILE A 285 21.25 -9.01 -4.96
C ILE A 285 22.11 -8.90 -6.22
N GLU A 286 22.72 -7.73 -6.47
CA GLU A 286 23.57 -7.53 -7.62
C GLU A 286 24.79 -8.48 -7.62
N GLN A 287 25.43 -8.69 -6.46
CA GLN A 287 26.54 -9.63 -6.33
C GLN A 287 26.11 -11.07 -6.65
N VAL A 288 24.96 -11.52 -6.12
CA VAL A 288 24.44 -12.87 -6.40
C VAL A 288 24.18 -13.07 -7.90
N LEU A 289 23.59 -12.08 -8.57
CA LEU A 289 23.30 -12.15 -10.00
C LEU A 289 24.58 -12.25 -10.84
N ARG A 290 25.64 -11.51 -10.48
CA ARG A 290 26.94 -11.54 -11.17
C ARG A 290 27.66 -12.87 -11.02
N GLU A 291 27.67 -13.45 -9.81
CA GLU A 291 28.42 -14.68 -9.54
C GLU A 291 27.82 -15.92 -10.24
N VAL A 292 26.51 -15.94 -10.44
CA VAL A 292 25.78 -17.09 -10.99
C VAL A 292 25.77 -17.13 -12.52
N ASP A 293 25.88 -15.98 -13.20
CA ASP A 293 25.90 -15.88 -14.69
C ASP A 293 27.20 -16.39 -15.33
N LEU A 294 28.27 -16.46 -14.54
CA LEU A 294 29.56 -17.02 -14.97
C LEU A 294 29.52 -18.54 -15.24
N MET A 295 28.35 -19.17 -15.10
CA MET A 295 28.15 -20.60 -15.35
C MET A 295 27.65 -20.88 -16.77
N ASP A 296 28.19 -21.91 -17.41
CA ASP A 296 27.81 -22.35 -18.75
C ASP A 296 26.82 -23.50 -18.72
N VAL A 297 25.74 -23.38 -19.51
CA VAL A 297 24.77 -24.45 -19.74
C VAL A 297 24.23 -24.41 -21.17
N THR A 298 24.17 -25.59 -21.78
CA THR A 298 23.68 -25.93 -23.11
C THR A 298 22.16 -25.75 -23.25
N ALA A 299 21.75 -25.27 -24.43
CA ALA A 299 20.39 -24.87 -24.76
C ALA A 299 19.41 -26.04 -24.90
N ASP A 300 18.29 -25.99 -24.16
CA ASP A 300 16.93 -26.29 -24.68
C ASP A 300 15.76 -26.02 -23.68
N THR A 301 15.91 -25.15 -22.69
CA THR A 301 14.81 -24.78 -21.77
C THR A 301 13.99 -23.59 -22.30
N GLN A 302 12.67 -23.77 -22.48
CA GLN A 302 11.74 -22.69 -22.88
C GLN A 302 11.19 -21.94 -21.66
N LEU A 303 11.26 -20.61 -21.65
CA LEU A 303 10.71 -19.77 -20.56
C LEU A 303 9.20 -19.56 -20.71
N LYS A 304 8.49 -19.28 -19.60
CA LYS A 304 7.04 -19.03 -19.63
C LYS A 304 6.74 -17.55 -19.91
N ILE A 305 5.93 -17.29 -20.93
CA ILE A 305 5.63 -15.92 -21.40
C ILE A 305 4.52 -15.24 -20.58
N LYS A 306 3.67 -16.00 -19.86
CA LYS A 306 2.50 -15.45 -19.15
C LYS A 306 2.57 -15.67 -17.63
N PRO A 307 2.70 -14.60 -16.82
CA PRO A 307 2.72 -14.71 -15.36
C PRO A 307 1.40 -15.18 -14.76
N VAL A 308 1.46 -16.21 -13.90
CA VAL A 308 0.37 -16.69 -13.05
C VAL A 308 0.61 -16.19 -11.61
N LYS A 309 -0.45 -15.86 -10.86
CA LYS A 309 -0.34 -15.40 -9.47
C LYS A 309 0.34 -16.46 -8.59
N VAL A 310 1.23 -16.04 -7.68
CA VAL A 310 1.87 -16.92 -6.67
C VAL A 310 0.84 -17.72 -5.87
N GLU A 311 -0.31 -17.12 -5.60
CA GLU A 311 -1.44 -17.76 -4.91
C GLU A 311 -1.93 -19.05 -5.57
N ASN A 312 -1.78 -19.15 -6.91
CA ASN A 312 -2.20 -20.28 -7.74
C ASN A 312 -1.03 -21.23 -8.06
N LYS A 313 0.16 -21.01 -7.48
CA LYS A 313 1.36 -21.82 -7.69
C LYS A 313 1.79 -22.59 -6.44
N ILE A 314 1.58 -21.99 -5.27
CA ILE A 314 2.00 -22.55 -3.98
C ILE A 314 0.76 -23.03 -3.23
N THR A 315 0.73 -24.29 -2.82
CA THR A 315 -0.32 -24.84 -1.92
C THR A 315 0.01 -24.55 -0.46
N GLU A 316 1.29 -24.56 -0.11
CA GLU A 316 1.76 -24.43 1.27
C GLU A 316 1.63 -22.99 1.80
N LYS A 317 0.83 -22.80 2.86
CA LYS A 317 0.49 -21.47 3.39
C LYS A 317 1.71 -20.66 3.84
N ARG A 318 2.64 -21.26 4.59
CA ARG A 318 3.83 -20.56 5.13
C ARG A 318 4.76 -20.11 4.00
N LEU A 319 5.03 -21.00 3.04
CA LEU A 319 5.84 -20.68 1.88
C LEU A 319 5.21 -19.58 1.03
N LYS A 320 3.89 -19.62 0.85
CA LYS A 320 3.13 -18.58 0.14
C LYS A 320 3.26 -17.21 0.80
N GLU A 321 3.08 -17.12 2.12
CA GLU A 321 3.23 -15.87 2.87
C GLU A 321 4.65 -15.31 2.76
N GLN A 322 5.67 -16.18 2.85
CA GLN A 322 7.07 -15.81 2.73
C GLN A 322 7.42 -15.27 1.33
N VAL A 323 7.02 -15.98 0.27
CA VAL A 323 7.28 -15.54 -1.12
C VAL A 323 6.56 -14.21 -1.42
N LEU A 324 5.32 -14.05 -0.95
CA LEU A 324 4.57 -12.79 -1.12
C LEU A 324 5.21 -11.63 -0.37
N PHE A 325 5.78 -11.87 0.82
CA PHE A 325 6.50 -10.86 1.58
C PHE A 325 7.76 -10.39 0.84
N ASP A 326 8.60 -11.34 0.41
CA ASP A 326 9.85 -11.04 -0.32
C ASP A 326 9.58 -10.29 -1.64
N VAL A 327 8.54 -10.70 -2.38
CA VAL A 327 8.12 -10.04 -3.63
C VAL A 327 7.57 -8.63 -3.37
N ARG A 328 6.78 -8.41 -2.31
CA ARG A 328 6.25 -7.06 -2.04
C ARG A 328 7.34 -6.06 -1.65
N LEU A 329 8.36 -6.51 -0.93
CA LEU A 329 9.36 -5.62 -0.35
C LEU A 329 10.46 -5.24 -1.34
N LEU A 330 10.86 -6.15 -2.23
CA LEU A 330 12.13 -6.03 -2.99
C LEU A 330 12.04 -6.40 -4.48
N TYR A 331 10.84 -6.65 -5.02
CA TYR A 331 10.67 -7.02 -6.43
C TYR A 331 11.19 -5.94 -7.39
N GLU A 332 10.92 -4.66 -7.12
CA GLU A 332 11.43 -3.56 -7.95
C GLU A 332 12.96 -3.51 -7.89
N GLY A 333 13.56 -3.65 -6.70
CA GLY A 333 15.02 -3.69 -6.55
C GLY A 333 15.70 -4.85 -7.30
N VAL A 334 15.09 -6.04 -7.31
CA VAL A 334 15.59 -7.17 -8.12
C VAL A 334 15.41 -6.90 -9.61
N ASN A 335 14.27 -6.35 -10.02
CA ASN A 335 14.00 -6.08 -11.43
C ASN A 335 14.95 -5.00 -11.99
N ASP A 336 15.16 -3.92 -11.24
CA ASP A 336 16.07 -2.84 -11.60
C ASP A 336 17.52 -3.33 -11.65
N ALA A 337 17.92 -4.24 -10.75
CA ALA A 337 19.24 -4.86 -10.80
C ALA A 337 19.40 -5.75 -12.04
N LEU A 338 18.41 -6.57 -12.40
CA LEU A 338 18.42 -7.40 -13.60
C LEU A 338 18.48 -6.54 -14.88
N ASP A 339 17.65 -5.50 -14.97
CA ASP A 339 17.58 -4.60 -16.13
C ASP A 339 18.86 -3.77 -16.29
N ARG A 340 19.41 -3.26 -15.18
CA ARG A 340 20.71 -2.56 -15.17
C ARG A 340 21.85 -3.48 -15.60
N LEU A 341 21.96 -4.66 -15.00
CA LEU A 341 23.04 -5.60 -15.34
C LEU A 341 22.94 -6.10 -16.79
N ALA A 342 21.72 -6.29 -17.31
CA ALA A 342 21.48 -6.59 -18.72
C ALA A 342 21.93 -5.43 -19.62
N GLY A 343 21.55 -4.19 -19.28
CA GLY A 343 21.95 -2.98 -20.01
C GLY A 343 23.46 -2.74 -20.01
N GLU A 344 24.16 -3.15 -18.95
CA GLU A 344 25.62 -3.07 -18.86
C GLU A 344 26.34 -4.29 -19.48
N ASN A 345 25.64 -5.21 -20.15
CA ASN A 345 26.17 -6.48 -20.68
C ASN A 345 26.92 -7.34 -19.64
N LYS A 346 26.55 -7.23 -18.38
CA LYS A 346 27.17 -7.93 -17.24
C LYS A 346 26.36 -9.14 -16.77
N LEU A 347 25.16 -9.31 -17.31
CA LEU A 347 24.27 -10.42 -17.01
C LEU A 347 23.43 -10.76 -18.25
N ASN A 348 23.38 -12.04 -18.62
CA ASN A 348 22.36 -12.53 -19.53
C ASN A 348 21.13 -12.97 -18.74
N THR A 349 20.14 -12.09 -18.60
CA THR A 349 18.92 -12.33 -17.82
C THR A 349 18.13 -13.56 -18.29
N ASP A 350 18.11 -13.83 -19.60
CA ASP A 350 17.46 -15.02 -20.16
C ASP A 350 18.23 -16.30 -19.83
N LYS A 351 19.57 -16.27 -19.87
CA LYS A 351 20.42 -17.40 -19.46
C LYS A 351 20.22 -17.70 -17.97
N PHE A 352 20.21 -16.66 -17.14
CA PHE A 352 19.96 -16.78 -15.71
C PHE A 352 18.58 -17.37 -15.42
N ALA A 353 17.52 -16.86 -16.08
CA ALA A 353 16.16 -17.38 -15.91
C ALA A 353 16.07 -18.87 -16.29
N LYS A 354 16.72 -19.28 -17.38
CA LYS A 354 16.78 -20.69 -17.80
C LYS A 354 17.49 -21.57 -16.77
N ASN A 355 18.56 -21.07 -16.14
CA ASN A 355 19.27 -21.80 -15.08
C ASN A 355 18.36 -22.03 -13.87
N ILE A 356 17.62 -21.00 -13.43
CA ILE A 356 16.68 -21.13 -12.31
C ILE A 356 15.55 -22.11 -12.65
N LYS A 357 15.00 -22.02 -13.86
CA LYS A 357 13.95 -22.93 -14.32
C LYS A 357 14.43 -24.38 -14.34
N ARG A 358 15.63 -24.63 -14.87
CA ARG A 358 16.21 -25.97 -14.90
C ARG A 358 16.41 -26.53 -13.49
N MET A 359 16.91 -25.70 -12.56
CA MET A 359 17.05 -26.10 -11.15
C MET A 359 15.71 -26.50 -10.53
N TYR A 360 14.62 -25.81 -10.88
CA TYR A 360 13.27 -26.18 -10.46
C TYR A 360 12.80 -27.49 -11.11
N GLU A 361 12.97 -27.64 -12.42
CA GLU A 361 12.62 -28.87 -13.15
C GLU A 361 13.34 -30.08 -12.52
N ASP A 362 14.66 -30.03 -12.35
CA ASP A 362 15.48 -31.07 -11.73
C ASP A 362 15.00 -31.40 -10.28
N ALA A 363 14.67 -30.37 -9.49
CA ALA A 363 14.17 -30.56 -8.11
C ALA A 363 12.76 -31.16 -8.06
N SER A 364 11.91 -30.81 -9.03
CA SER A 364 10.52 -31.27 -9.09
C SER A 364 10.39 -32.77 -9.40
N GLU A 365 11.39 -33.36 -10.09
CA GLU A 365 11.46 -34.80 -10.36
C GLU A 365 11.62 -35.64 -9.09
N SER A 366 12.10 -35.04 -7.99
CA SER A 366 12.41 -35.74 -6.74
C SER A 366 11.20 -35.98 -5.83
N HIS A 367 9.96 -35.61 -6.24
CA HIS A 367 8.71 -35.81 -5.48
C HIS A 367 8.73 -35.28 -4.02
N ILE A 368 9.52 -34.24 -3.76
CA ILE A 368 9.62 -33.56 -2.45
C ILE A 368 8.61 -32.41 -2.33
N SER A 369 8.43 -31.86 -1.12
CA SER A 369 7.46 -30.77 -0.86
C SER A 369 7.85 -29.47 -1.58
N GLN A 370 6.90 -28.54 -1.77
CA GLN A 370 7.21 -27.25 -2.38
C GLN A 370 8.17 -26.44 -1.51
N SER A 371 8.03 -26.52 -0.18
CA SER A 371 8.99 -25.93 0.75
C SER A 371 10.39 -26.51 0.57
N ASP A 372 10.53 -27.83 0.42
CA ASP A 372 11.84 -28.47 0.23
C ASP A 372 12.45 -28.11 -1.12
N ILE A 373 11.65 -28.07 -2.20
CA ILE A 373 12.09 -27.62 -3.54
C ILE A 373 12.59 -26.17 -3.45
N TYR A 374 11.81 -25.29 -2.84
CA TYR A 374 12.18 -23.89 -2.68
C TYR A 374 13.49 -23.74 -1.91
N THR A 375 13.61 -24.43 -0.77
CA THR A 375 14.84 -24.43 0.04
C THR A 375 16.02 -24.98 -0.75
N LEU A 376 15.86 -26.07 -1.49
CA LEU A 376 16.93 -26.66 -2.31
C LEU A 376 17.46 -25.69 -3.37
N ILE A 377 16.56 -24.98 -4.08
CA ILE A 377 16.93 -23.99 -5.09
C ILE A 377 17.65 -22.80 -4.44
N VAL A 378 17.17 -22.31 -3.29
CA VAL A 378 17.81 -21.23 -2.53
C VAL A 378 19.19 -21.64 -2.03
N GLU A 379 19.34 -22.84 -1.46
CA GLU A 379 20.63 -23.34 -1.00
C GLU A 379 21.60 -23.55 -2.16
N THR A 380 21.12 -24.00 -3.32
CA THR A 380 21.98 -24.16 -4.50
C THR A 380 22.52 -22.81 -4.99
N LEU A 381 21.70 -21.75 -4.98
CA LEU A 381 22.18 -20.38 -5.23
C LEU A 381 23.18 -19.92 -4.18
N PHE A 382 22.88 -20.16 -2.90
CA PHE A 382 23.71 -19.79 -1.78
C PHE A 382 25.08 -20.48 -1.80
N GLU A 383 25.14 -21.75 -2.20
CA GLU A 383 26.40 -22.46 -2.38
C GLU A 383 27.22 -21.89 -3.54
N LYS A 384 26.54 -21.52 -4.64
CA LYS A 384 27.17 -20.91 -5.81
C LYS A 384 27.75 -19.52 -5.55
N THR A 385 27.20 -18.79 -4.57
CA THR A 385 27.72 -17.48 -4.14
C THR A 385 28.81 -17.59 -3.06
N GLY A 386 29.40 -18.78 -2.91
CA GLY A 386 30.40 -19.04 -1.87
C GLY A 386 29.84 -18.91 -0.45
N ARG A 387 28.55 -19.26 -0.28
CA ARG A 387 27.80 -19.15 1.00
C ARG A 387 27.69 -17.72 1.51
N LYS A 388 27.47 -16.78 0.60
CA LYS A 388 27.19 -15.38 0.91
C LYS A 388 25.77 -15.00 0.50
N TYR A 389 25.22 -13.99 1.15
CA TYR A 389 23.99 -13.32 0.72
C TYR A 389 22.77 -14.24 0.65
N ARG A 390 22.60 -15.12 1.66
CA ARG A 390 21.48 -16.07 1.72
C ARG A 390 20.11 -15.41 1.57
N GLU A 391 19.95 -14.25 2.20
CA GLU A 391 18.72 -13.47 2.11
C GLU A 391 18.46 -12.98 0.69
N ALA A 392 19.48 -12.45 0.01
CA ALA A 392 19.38 -12.05 -1.40
C ALA A 392 19.05 -13.24 -2.32
N CYS A 393 19.64 -14.42 -2.09
CA CYS A 393 19.31 -15.65 -2.82
C CYS A 393 17.84 -16.02 -2.68
N ARG A 394 17.30 -15.94 -1.45
CA ARG A 394 15.88 -16.18 -1.15
C ARG A 394 14.98 -15.22 -1.92
N ILE A 395 15.30 -13.93 -1.87
CA ILE A 395 14.53 -12.87 -2.56
C ILE A 395 14.54 -13.08 -4.08
N ILE A 396 15.68 -13.44 -4.66
CA ILE A 396 15.81 -13.75 -6.09
C ILE A 396 14.92 -14.94 -6.47
N ILE A 397 14.91 -16.03 -5.68
CA ILE A 397 14.02 -17.15 -5.96
C ILE A 397 12.55 -16.77 -5.82
N SER A 398 12.18 -16.00 -4.81
CA SER A 398 10.82 -15.46 -4.67
C SER A 398 10.40 -14.63 -5.89
N TYR A 399 11.31 -13.84 -6.48
CA TYR A 399 11.10 -13.12 -7.74
C TYR A 399 10.86 -14.09 -8.93
N PHE A 400 11.64 -15.16 -9.06
CA PHE A 400 11.46 -16.15 -10.14
C PHE A 400 10.22 -17.03 -9.96
N VAL A 401 9.77 -17.25 -8.73
CA VAL A 401 8.43 -17.82 -8.46
C VAL A 401 7.36 -16.90 -9.03
N GLN A 402 7.43 -15.59 -8.80
CA GLN A 402 6.47 -14.62 -9.38
C GLN A 402 6.51 -14.65 -10.92
N ARG A 403 7.70 -14.77 -11.54
CA ARG A 403 7.86 -14.85 -13.01
C ARG A 403 7.46 -16.18 -13.67
N CYS A 404 7.09 -17.20 -12.90
CA CYS A 404 6.75 -18.56 -13.37
C CYS A 404 7.93 -19.42 -13.82
N GLU A 405 9.14 -19.09 -13.41
CA GLU A 405 10.29 -19.97 -13.64
C GLU A 405 10.46 -20.98 -12.50
N VAL A 406 9.78 -20.76 -11.36
CA VAL A 406 9.68 -21.70 -10.24
C VAL A 406 8.20 -21.89 -9.88
N PHE A 407 7.78 -23.15 -9.77
CA PHE A 407 6.39 -23.62 -9.59
C PHE A 407 5.43 -23.34 -10.75
N ASP A 408 4.76 -24.40 -11.19
CA ASP A 408 3.70 -24.35 -12.20
C ASP A 408 2.35 -23.93 -11.61
N GLU A 409 1.41 -23.55 -12.48
CA GLU A 409 0.03 -23.29 -12.07
C GLU A 409 -0.60 -24.60 -11.60
N ILE A 410 -1.20 -24.58 -10.41
CA ILE A 410 -1.93 -25.73 -9.87
C ILE A 410 -3.15 -25.96 -10.77
N ALA A 411 -3.24 -27.15 -11.37
CA ALA A 411 -4.42 -27.54 -12.15
C ALA A 411 -5.67 -27.50 -11.25
N LYS A 412 -6.72 -26.83 -11.73
CA LYS A 412 -8.00 -26.72 -11.01
C LYS A 412 -8.81 -28.00 -11.04
#